data_AF-A0A940SHC5-F1
#
_entry.id   AF-A0A940SHC5-F1
#
_cell.length_a   1.000
_cell.length_b   1.000
_cell.length_c   1.000
_cell.angle_alpha   90.00
_cell.angle_beta   90.00
_cell.angle_gamma   90.00
#
_symmetry.space_group_name_H-M   'P 1'
#
loop_
_entity.id
_entity.type
_entity.pdbx_description
1 polymer ?
#
loop_
_entity_poly.entity_id
_entity_poly.type
_entity_poly.pdbx_seq_one_letter_code
_entity_poly.pdbx_strand_id
1 'polypeptide(L)'
;MSTRRPRALEIAGPALPRWTPPYTDMRAEGEDTRPVLVPISLAGREKIGRPYRYVVLCRTDIELPSYPDRTTLELDSIVGTPVTISIDLPGRGTFIPGLPGDTGRGNVGFGVREISGMVTKA
;
A
#
# COMPACT_ATOMS: atom_id res chain seq x y z
N MET A 1 -4.86 -27.44 2.36
CA MET A 1 -5.09 -26.40 1.33
C MET A 1 -4.99 -25.04 2.04
N SER A 2 -3.83 -24.37 1.96
CA SER A 2 -3.54 -23.17 2.77
C SER A 2 -4.13 -21.94 2.08
N THR A 3 -5.14 -21.31 2.69
CA THR A 3 -5.74 -20.06 2.23
C THR A 3 -4.82 -18.90 2.59
N ARG A 4 -4.12 -18.35 1.58
CA ARG A 4 -3.32 -17.13 1.71
C ARG A 4 -4.25 -15.96 2.00
N ARG A 5 -4.37 -15.54 3.27
CA ARG A 5 -5.10 -14.31 3.62
C ARG A 5 -4.38 -13.12 2.94
N PRO A 6 -5.09 -12.26 2.19
CA PRO A 6 -4.50 -11.03 1.69
C PRO A 6 -4.07 -10.19 2.88
N ARG A 7 -2.78 -9.82 2.91
CA ARG A 7 -2.25 -8.87 3.88
C ARG A 7 -2.43 -7.49 3.29
N ALA A 8 -2.79 -6.50 4.11
CA ALA A 8 -2.79 -5.13 3.64
C ALA A 8 -1.36 -4.75 3.23
N LEU A 9 -1.25 -4.20 2.03
CA LEU A 9 -0.02 -3.73 1.43
C LEU A 9 -0.23 -2.25 1.10
N GLU A 10 0.71 -1.42 1.51
CA GLU A 10 0.74 -0.01 1.15
C GLU A 10 2.07 0.31 0.49
N ILE A 11 2.05 1.26 -0.46
CA ILE A 11 3.24 1.81 -1.09
C ILE A 11 3.24 3.33 -0.90
N ALA A 12 4.35 3.86 -0.39
CA ALA A 12 4.54 5.28 -0.15
C ALA A 12 5.86 5.75 -0.77
N GLY A 13 5.87 7.00 -1.25
CA GLY A 13 7.03 7.60 -1.91
C GLY A 13 6.70 8.98 -2.45
N PRO A 14 7.67 9.90 -2.50
CA PRO A 14 7.43 11.31 -2.84
C PRO A 14 7.01 11.51 -4.30
N ALA A 15 7.46 10.64 -5.22
CA ALA A 15 7.14 10.72 -6.63
C ALA A 15 5.97 9.82 -7.05
N LEU A 16 5.32 9.13 -6.09
CA LEU A 16 4.18 8.29 -6.44
C LEU A 16 2.99 9.16 -6.86
N PRO A 17 2.27 8.77 -7.91
CA PRO A 17 1.14 9.53 -8.39
C PRO A 17 0.03 9.58 -7.34
N ARG A 18 -0.45 10.79 -7.08
CA ARG A 18 -1.59 11.08 -6.22
C ARG A 18 -2.69 11.73 -7.04
N TRP A 19 -3.92 11.39 -6.74
CA TRP A 19 -5.08 11.94 -7.40
C TRP A 19 -5.82 12.90 -6.47
N THR A 20 -6.08 14.10 -6.99
CA THR A 20 -6.90 15.12 -6.34
C THR A 20 -8.30 15.07 -6.97
N PRO A 21 -9.37 14.91 -6.17
CA PRO A 21 -10.72 15.02 -6.68
C PRO A 21 -11.00 16.41 -7.26
N PRO A 22 -11.83 16.51 -8.32
CA PRO A 22 -12.21 17.80 -8.91
C PRO A 22 -13.17 18.64 -8.04
N TYR A 23 -13.75 18.07 -6.98
CA TYR A 23 -14.67 18.76 -6.06
C TYR A 23 -14.16 18.65 -4.62
N THR A 24 -13.59 19.75 -4.12
CA THR A 24 -12.93 19.84 -2.79
C THR A 24 -13.84 20.38 -1.70
N ASP A 25 -14.99 20.94 -2.07
CA ASP A 25 -15.87 21.78 -1.26
C ASP A 25 -16.81 21.04 -0.31
N MET A 26 -16.82 19.70 -0.31
CA MET A 26 -17.68 18.88 0.56
C MET A 26 -16.91 17.93 1.51
N ARG A 27 -15.63 18.19 1.82
CA ARG A 27 -14.78 17.26 2.57
C ARG A 27 -14.44 17.72 3.98
N ALA A 28 -14.23 16.73 4.86
CA ALA A 28 -13.61 16.91 6.16
C ALA A 28 -12.16 17.42 5.96
N GLU A 29 -11.75 18.41 6.74
CA GLU A 29 -10.41 19.01 6.70
C GLU A 29 -9.31 17.92 6.78
N GLY A 30 -8.37 17.93 5.82
CA GLY A 30 -7.07 17.26 5.98
C GLY A 30 -6.70 16.16 4.98
N GLU A 31 -7.53 15.83 3.97
CA GLU A 31 -7.17 14.78 2.99
C GLU A 31 -7.48 15.18 1.53
N ASP A 32 -6.57 15.97 0.95
CA ASP A 32 -6.74 16.56 -0.39
C ASP A 32 -6.45 15.58 -1.53
N THR A 33 -5.64 14.54 -1.31
CA THR A 33 -5.14 13.68 -2.39
C THR A 33 -5.10 12.20 -1.98
N ARG A 34 -5.48 11.31 -2.89
CA ARG A 34 -5.50 9.84 -2.69
C ARG A 34 -4.39 9.16 -3.49
N PRO A 35 -3.79 8.05 -3.00
CA PRO A 35 -2.80 7.31 -3.78
C PRO A 35 -3.46 6.70 -5.03
N VAL A 36 -2.77 6.76 -6.17
CA VAL A 36 -3.25 6.19 -7.44
C VAL A 36 -2.89 4.71 -7.58
N LEU A 37 -1.77 4.30 -6.97
CA LEU A 37 -1.25 2.94 -7.04
C LEU A 37 -1.59 2.19 -5.76
N VAL A 38 -2.45 1.18 -5.87
CA VAL A 38 -2.82 0.28 -4.79
C VAL A 38 -2.12 -1.06 -4.99
N PRO A 39 -1.18 -1.45 -4.12
CA PRO A 39 -0.47 -2.72 -4.26
C PRO A 39 -1.42 -3.92 -4.08
N ILE A 40 -1.31 -4.90 -4.98
CA ILE A 40 -2.09 -6.14 -4.92
C ILE A 40 -1.21 -7.38 -4.76
N SER A 41 0.08 -7.28 -5.08
CA SER A 41 1.05 -8.36 -4.88
C SER A 41 2.45 -7.81 -4.68
N LEU A 42 3.23 -8.52 -3.87
CA LEU A 42 4.64 -8.27 -3.63
C LEU A 42 5.40 -9.59 -3.79
N ALA A 43 6.42 -9.58 -4.63
CA ALA A 43 7.36 -10.69 -4.80
C ALA A 43 8.79 -10.18 -4.62
N GLY A 44 9.59 -10.90 -3.83
CA GLY A 44 10.94 -10.48 -3.46
C GLY A 44 11.98 -11.58 -3.59
N ARG A 45 13.22 -11.18 -3.87
CA ARG A 45 14.41 -12.01 -3.75
C ARG A 45 15.44 -11.29 -2.90
N GLU A 46 15.84 -11.92 -1.81
CA GLU A 46 16.87 -11.42 -0.89
C GLU A 46 17.98 -12.46 -0.74
N LYS A 47 19.23 -12.00 -0.66
CA LYS A 47 20.39 -12.84 -0.33
C LYS A 47 21.43 -11.99 0.40
N ILE A 48 21.99 -12.53 1.47
CA ILE A 48 23.03 -11.85 2.25
C ILE A 48 24.21 -11.46 1.36
N GLY A 49 24.67 -10.22 1.47
CA GLY A 49 25.78 -9.66 0.68
C GLY A 49 25.46 -9.43 -0.80
N ARG A 50 24.17 -9.44 -1.20
CA ARG A 50 23.72 -9.13 -2.57
C ARG A 50 22.59 -8.10 -2.52
N PRO A 51 22.42 -7.27 -3.56
CA PRO A 51 21.27 -6.39 -3.65
C PRO A 51 19.99 -7.22 -3.69
N TYR A 52 19.00 -6.80 -2.91
CA TYR A 52 17.67 -7.38 -2.99
C TYR A 52 16.95 -6.88 -4.25
N ARG A 53 15.89 -7.58 -4.64
CA ARG A 53 14.96 -7.11 -5.67
C ARG A 53 13.53 -7.42 -5.25
N TYR A 54 12.67 -6.42 -5.35
CA TYR A 54 11.24 -6.56 -5.17
C TYR A 54 10.50 -6.13 -6.44
N VAL A 55 9.42 -6.85 -6.75
CA VAL A 55 8.46 -6.51 -7.80
C VAL A 55 7.11 -6.33 -7.12
N VAL A 56 6.53 -5.15 -7.30
CA VAL A 56 5.23 -4.78 -6.77
C VAL A 56 4.26 -4.73 -7.95
N LEU A 57 3.17 -5.48 -7.86
CA LEU A 57 2.07 -5.33 -8.80
C LEU A 57 1.04 -4.40 -8.17
N CYS A 58 0.70 -3.33 -8.87
CA CYS A 58 -0.29 -2.35 -8.44
C CYS A 58 -1.51 -2.38 -9.37
N ARG A 59 -2.65 -1.98 -8.82
CA ARG A 59 -3.84 -1.58 -9.58
C ARG A 59 -4.15 -0.12 -9.28
N THR A 60 -5.03 0.47 -10.07
CA THR A 60 -5.65 1.75 -9.78
C THR A 60 -7.14 1.54 -9.54
N ASP A 61 -7.67 2.12 -8.48
CA ASP A 61 -9.06 2.02 -8.05
C ASP A 61 -9.79 3.37 -8.09
N ILE A 62 -9.27 4.31 -8.89
CA ILE A 62 -9.86 5.64 -9.07
C ILE A 62 -10.81 5.60 -10.25
N GLU A 63 -12.06 5.99 -10.00
CA GLU A 63 -13.03 6.28 -11.04
C GLU A 63 -12.65 7.60 -11.71
N LEU A 64 -11.95 7.51 -12.84
CA LEU A 64 -11.68 8.66 -13.68
C LEU A 64 -12.92 8.91 -14.57
N PRO A 65 -13.42 10.16 -14.67
CA PRO A 65 -14.47 10.49 -15.62
C PRO A 65 -13.97 10.18 -17.03
N SER A 66 -14.48 9.10 -17.60
CA SER A 66 -14.01 8.53 -18.85
C SER A 66 -14.70 9.21 -20.03
N TYR A 67 -14.21 10.38 -20.46
CA TYR A 67 -14.42 10.81 -21.85
C TYR A 67 -13.52 11.99 -22.28
N PRO A 68 -12.83 11.92 -23.44
CA PRO A 68 -12.39 10.75 -24.18
C PRO A 68 -10.95 10.35 -23.81
N ASP A 69 -10.67 9.07 -23.99
CA ASP A 69 -9.36 8.40 -23.94
C ASP A 69 -8.72 8.07 -22.59
N ARG A 70 -8.22 6.83 -22.55
CA ARG A 70 -7.51 6.17 -21.47
C ARG A 70 -6.49 7.11 -20.84
N THR A 71 -6.65 7.45 -19.57
CA THR A 71 -5.60 8.12 -18.81
C THR A 71 -4.43 7.15 -18.65
N THR A 72 -3.36 7.40 -19.39
CA THR A 72 -2.09 6.69 -19.21
C THR A 72 -1.38 7.32 -18.03
N LEU A 73 -1.00 6.51 -17.04
CA LEU A 73 -0.19 6.97 -15.92
C LEU A 73 1.24 7.20 -16.39
N GLU A 74 1.76 8.40 -16.15
CA GLU A 74 3.17 8.72 -16.37
C GLU A 74 3.98 8.15 -15.20
N LEU A 75 4.65 7.02 -15.43
CA LEU A 75 5.39 6.29 -14.39
C LEU A 75 6.91 6.51 -14.46
N ASP A 76 7.41 7.14 -15.52
CA ASP A 76 8.84 7.36 -15.72
C ASP A 76 9.41 8.29 -14.63
N SER A 77 8.58 9.23 -14.17
CA SER A 77 8.88 10.12 -13.03
C SER A 77 9.17 9.39 -11.70
N ILE A 78 8.71 8.15 -11.55
CA ILE A 78 8.92 7.35 -10.32
C ILE A 78 10.31 6.67 -10.34
N VAL A 79 10.85 6.37 -11.53
CA VAL A 79 12.13 5.67 -11.66
C VAL A 79 13.27 6.53 -11.09
N GLY A 80 14.12 5.92 -10.27
CA GLY A 80 15.20 6.62 -9.57
C GLY A 80 14.75 7.33 -8.29
N THR A 81 13.52 7.10 -7.82
CA THR A 81 13.02 7.66 -6.55
C THR A 81 12.86 6.59 -5.48
N PRO A 82 13.01 6.95 -4.18
CA PRO A 82 12.82 6.01 -3.09
C PRO A 82 11.33 5.72 -2.86
N VAL A 83 11.02 4.47 -2.56
CA VAL A 83 9.69 4.02 -2.14
C VAL A 83 9.80 3.09 -0.94
N THR A 84 8.75 3.07 -0.12
CA THR A 84 8.59 2.15 1.01
C THR A 84 7.33 1.33 0.83
N ILE A 85 7.45 0.01 0.98
CA ILE A 85 6.32 -0.92 1.05
C ILE A 85 6.08 -1.28 2.51
N SER A 86 4.87 -1.02 2.99
CA SER A 86 4.41 -1.41 4.32
C SER A 86 3.56 -2.67 4.23
N ILE A 87 3.88 -3.65 5.07
CA ILE A 87 3.18 -4.93 5.15
C ILE A 87 2.65 -5.09 6.57
N ASP A 88 1.34 -5.22 6.69
CA ASP A 88 0.73 -5.58 7.96
C ASP A 88 1.08 -7.03 8.34
N LEU A 89 1.71 -7.16 9.49
CA LEU A 89 1.95 -8.43 10.15
C LEU A 89 0.83 -8.63 11.19
N PRO A 90 -0.02 -9.67 11.04
CA PRO A 90 -1.10 -9.90 11.98
C PRO A 90 -0.54 -10.29 13.34
N GLY A 91 -1.10 -9.70 14.39
CA GLY A 91 -0.92 -10.18 15.76
C GLY A 91 -1.72 -11.45 16.05
N ARG A 92 -1.51 -12.04 17.22
CA ARG A 92 -2.36 -13.11 17.75
C ARG A 92 -3.59 -12.52 18.44
N GLY A 93 -4.74 -13.15 18.21
CA GLY A 93 -6.02 -12.84 18.86
C GLY A 93 -6.92 -11.92 18.04
N THR A 94 -8.12 -12.41 17.70
CA THR A 94 -9.25 -11.57 17.29
C THR A 94 -10.04 -11.19 18.54
N PHE A 95 -10.38 -9.92 18.69
CA PHE A 95 -11.29 -9.49 19.76
C PHE A 95 -12.64 -10.23 19.59
N ILE A 96 -13.12 -10.88 20.64
CA ILE A 96 -14.44 -11.54 20.67
C ILE A 96 -15.31 -10.74 21.65
N PRO A 97 -16.34 -10.01 21.17
CA PRO A 97 -17.26 -9.29 22.05
C PRO A 97 -17.94 -10.25 23.03
N GLY A 98 -17.93 -9.94 24.32
CA GLY A 98 -18.68 -10.68 25.36
C GLY A 98 -17.88 -11.67 26.22
N LEU A 99 -16.56 -11.84 26.01
CA LEU A 99 -15.72 -12.58 26.96
C LEU A 99 -15.36 -11.72 28.18
N PRO A 100 -15.51 -12.21 29.44
CA PRO A 100 -14.99 -11.52 30.62
C PRO A 100 -13.46 -11.50 30.55
N GLY A 101 -12.90 -10.33 30.29
CA GLY A 101 -11.47 -10.18 30.02
C GLY A 101 -11.16 -8.81 29.43
N ASP A 102 -11.42 -7.77 30.21
CA ASP A 102 -11.01 -6.40 29.90
C ASP A 102 -9.49 -6.23 30.02
N THR A 103 -8.73 -6.88 29.13
CA THR A 103 -7.29 -6.63 29.00
C THR A 103 -6.91 -5.96 27.68
N GLY A 104 -7.87 -5.62 26.81
CA GLY A 104 -7.59 -4.90 25.56
C GLY A 104 -6.58 -5.61 24.63
N ARG A 105 -6.33 -6.91 24.82
CA ARG A 105 -5.28 -7.70 24.16
C ARG A 105 -5.72 -8.27 22.79
N GLY A 106 -6.55 -7.56 22.04
CA GLY A 106 -6.72 -7.84 20.61
C GLY A 106 -5.45 -7.47 19.84
N ASN A 107 -5.11 -8.21 18.78
CA ASN A 107 -3.96 -7.91 17.91
C ASN A 107 -2.59 -7.86 18.62
N VAL A 108 -2.39 -8.59 19.72
CA VAL A 108 -1.07 -8.65 20.40
C VAL A 108 -0.03 -9.20 19.44
N GLY A 109 1.01 -8.41 19.14
CA GLY A 109 2.02 -8.73 18.14
C GLY A 109 1.69 -8.27 16.72
N PHE A 110 0.69 -7.40 16.53
CA PHE A 110 0.54 -6.65 15.29
C PHE A 110 1.75 -5.74 15.10
N GLY A 111 2.28 -5.74 13.89
CA GLY A 111 3.42 -4.90 13.54
C GLY A 111 3.39 -4.60 12.06
N VAL A 112 4.08 -3.54 11.66
CA VAL A 112 4.28 -3.20 10.26
C VAL A 112 5.71 -3.57 9.91
N ARG A 113 5.87 -4.38 8.86
CA ARG A 113 7.18 -4.57 8.23
C ARG A 113 7.31 -3.60 7.08
N GLU A 114 8.40 -2.86 7.08
CA GLU A 114 8.75 -1.96 5.99
C GLU A 114 9.83 -2.58 5.09
N ILE A 115 9.70 -2.34 3.79
CA ILE A 115 10.70 -2.64 2.77
C ILE A 115 10.92 -1.36 1.97
N SER A 116 12.01 -0.65 2.25
CA SER A 116 12.38 0.57 1.55
C SER A 116 13.46 0.31 0.51
N GLY A 117 13.34 0.94 -0.65
CA GLY A 117 14.29 0.81 -1.75
C GLY A 117 14.06 1.82 -2.87
N MET A 118 14.88 1.72 -3.91
CA MET A 118 14.79 2.60 -5.09
C MET A 118 14.00 1.92 -6.20
N VAL A 119 13.14 2.68 -6.87
CA VAL A 119 12.48 2.21 -8.09
C VAL A 119 13.50 2.20 -9.23
N THR A 120 13.67 1.03 -9.85
CA THR A 120 14.63 0.85 -10.97
C THR A 120 13.93 0.64 -12.32
N LYS A 121 12.62 0.37 -12.28
CA LYS A 121 11.75 0.19 -13.45
C LYS A 121 10.30 0.33 -13.01
N ALA A 122 9.45 0.92 -13.85
CA ALA A 122 8.01 0.95 -13.72
C ALA A 122 7.33 0.51 -15.02
#